data_AF-A0A961UGB4-F1
#
_entry.id   AF-A0A961UGB4-F1
#
_cell.length_a   1.000
_cell.length_b   1.000
_cell.length_c   1.000
_cell.angle_alpha   90.00
_cell.angle_beta   90.00
_cell.angle_gamma   90.00
#
_symmetry.space_group_name_H-M   'P 1'
#
loop_
_entity.id
_entity.type
_entity.pdbx_description
1 polymer ?
#
loop_
_entity_poly.entity_id
_entity_poly.type
_entity_poly.pdbx_seq_one_letter_code
_entity_poly.pdbx_strand_id
1 'polypeptide(L)'
;MTTKTAELSMAIFLLLASIALMFKSAELNIGWIPGRGPGAGMWPFYLALGMALTCLATIFRWYRRTTPQSRNEDPFLSPETFPIVAITTVALIGLLVGIHIIGIYFSLALFIVFYVGYVGRHSWGLTAALAIGTPVFIFCLFEWALTTTLPKGLEMFEPLYYPIYDLIY
;
A
#
# COMPACT_ATOMS: atom_id res chain seq x y z
N MET A 1 1.24 -10.99 -22.39
CA MET A 1 1.90 -11.77 -21.32
C MET A 1 0.94 -12.86 -20.87
N THR A 2 1.38 -14.13 -20.86
CA THR A 2 0.52 -15.26 -20.43
C THR A 2 0.48 -15.37 -18.90
N THR A 3 -0.57 -15.99 -18.35
CA THR A 3 -0.75 -16.18 -16.90
C THR A 3 0.45 -16.89 -16.27
N LYS A 4 0.96 -17.97 -16.88
CA LYS A 4 2.15 -18.67 -16.38
C LYS A 4 3.39 -17.78 -16.32
N THR A 5 3.57 -16.89 -17.30
CA THR A 5 4.73 -15.98 -17.35
C THR A 5 4.58 -14.88 -16.30
N ALA A 6 3.36 -14.38 -16.11
CA ALA A 6 3.03 -13.40 -15.07
C ALA A 6 3.31 -13.95 -13.66
N GLU A 7 2.84 -15.16 -13.34
CA GLU A 7 3.07 -15.82 -12.04
C GLU A 7 4.57 -15.95 -11.74
N LEU A 8 5.35 -16.45 -12.70
CA LEU A 8 6.80 -16.60 -12.52
C LEU A 8 7.51 -15.25 -12.38
N SER A 9 7.21 -14.30 -13.25
CA SER A 9 7.85 -12.98 -13.23
C SER A 9 7.58 -12.23 -11.93
N MET A 10 6.34 -12.28 -11.43
CA MET A 10 5.97 -11.66 -10.15
C MET A 10 6.64 -12.35 -8.97
N ALA A 11 6.68 -13.69 -8.96
CA ALA A 11 7.35 -14.43 -7.89
C ALA A 11 8.86 -14.13 -7.84
N ILE A 12 9.52 -14.01 -9.00
CA ILE A 12 10.93 -13.63 -9.07
C ILE A 12 11.11 -12.18 -8.60
N PHE A 13 10.29 -11.25 -9.08
CA PHE A 13 10.37 -9.85 -8.69
C PHE A 13 10.20 -9.67 -7.17
N LEU A 14 9.16 -10.29 -6.58
CA LEU A 14 8.91 -10.23 -5.14
C LEU A 14 10.01 -10.94 -4.35
N LEU A 15 10.59 -12.03 -4.86
CA LEU A 15 11.73 -12.67 -4.21
C LEU A 15 12.93 -11.70 -4.15
N LEU A 16 13.27 -11.04 -5.25
CA LEU A 16 14.34 -10.05 -5.27
C LEU A 16 14.04 -8.86 -4.34
N ALA A 17 12.81 -8.35 -4.35
CA ALA A 17 12.37 -7.29 -3.45
C ALA A 17 12.46 -7.71 -1.98
N SER A 18 12.05 -8.94 -1.65
CA SER A 18 12.15 -9.50 -0.30
C SER A 18 13.59 -9.60 0.18
N ILE A 19 14.50 -10.05 -0.69
CA ILE A 19 15.93 -10.14 -0.39
C ILE A 19 16.52 -8.73 -0.18
N ALA A 20 16.17 -7.77 -1.02
CA ALA A 20 16.59 -6.37 -0.86
C ALA A 20 16.10 -5.77 0.46
N LEU A 21 14.85 -6.03 0.84
CA LEU A 21 14.30 -5.62 2.13
C LEU A 21 15.02 -6.28 3.30
N MET A 22 15.34 -7.58 3.21
CA MET A 22 16.12 -8.28 4.24
C MET A 22 17.51 -7.64 4.41
N PHE A 23 18.21 -7.33 3.31
CA PHE A 23 19.51 -6.66 3.37
C PHE A 23 19.41 -5.30 4.07
N LYS A 24 18.43 -4.47 3.71
CA LYS A 24 18.21 -3.17 4.36
C LYS A 24 17.80 -3.27 5.81
N SER A 25 17.02 -4.30 6.15
CA SER A 25 16.60 -4.52 7.54
C SER A 25 17.75 -5.03 8.40
N ALA A 26 18.71 -5.76 7.82
CA ALA A 26 19.90 -6.25 8.50
C ALA A 26 20.94 -5.16 8.81
N GLU A 27 20.83 -3.97 8.17
CA GLU A 27 21.59 -2.77 8.58
C GLU A 27 21.14 -2.28 9.98
N LEU A 28 19.94 -2.68 10.42
CA LEU A 28 19.37 -2.38 11.74
C LEU A 28 19.44 -3.61 12.65
N ASN A 29 19.19 -3.44 13.95
CA ASN A 29 19.12 -4.56 14.88
C ASN A 29 17.91 -5.45 14.55
N ILE A 30 18.15 -6.67 14.08
CA ILE A 30 17.12 -7.68 13.76
C ILE A 30 16.73 -8.56 14.96
N GLY A 31 17.48 -8.44 16.06
CA GLY A 31 17.29 -9.24 17.26
C GLY A 31 16.41 -8.55 18.29
N TRP A 32 16.26 -9.20 19.43
CA TRP A 32 15.61 -8.61 20.59
C TRP A 32 16.60 -7.75 21.36
N ILE A 33 16.21 -6.53 21.71
CA ILE A 33 17.00 -5.61 22.54
C ILE A 33 16.48 -5.72 23.98
N PRO A 34 17.31 -6.17 24.94
CA PRO A 34 16.92 -6.27 26.35
C PRO A 34 16.38 -4.94 26.89
N GLY A 35 15.22 -4.96 27.54
CA GLY A 35 14.59 -3.77 28.13
C GLY A 35 13.97 -2.77 27.15
N ARG A 36 14.09 -2.96 25.83
CA ARG A 36 13.42 -2.12 24.79
C ARG A 36 12.44 -2.89 23.90
N GLY A 37 12.64 -4.20 23.72
CA GLY A 37 11.80 -5.02 22.86
C GLY A 37 12.44 -5.34 21.51
N PRO A 38 11.67 -5.63 20.45
CA PRO A 38 12.20 -6.02 19.15
C PRO A 38 13.00 -4.85 18.53
N GLY A 39 14.16 -5.15 17.96
CA GLY A 39 14.93 -4.15 17.23
C GLY A 39 14.18 -3.64 16.00
N ALA A 40 14.53 -2.43 15.54
CA ALA A 40 13.85 -1.78 14.42
C ALA A 40 13.91 -2.59 13.11
N GLY A 41 14.96 -3.39 12.91
CA GLY A 41 15.11 -4.28 11.75
C GLY A 41 14.37 -5.61 11.88
N MET A 42 13.92 -5.97 13.08
CA MET A 42 13.36 -7.29 13.37
C MET A 42 12.11 -7.58 12.53
N TRP A 43 11.08 -6.74 12.64
CA TRP A 43 9.82 -6.95 11.93
C TRP A 43 9.99 -6.95 10.40
N PRO A 44 10.62 -5.92 9.79
CA PRO A 44 10.82 -5.92 8.34
C PRO A 44 11.62 -7.12 7.83
N PHE A 45 12.63 -7.57 8.57
CA PHE A 45 13.46 -8.72 8.18
C PHE A 45 12.67 -10.02 8.15
N TYR A 46 11.98 -10.37 9.25
CA TYR A 46 11.27 -11.66 9.34
C TYR A 46 10.03 -11.72 8.44
N LEU A 47 9.34 -10.59 8.22
CA LEU A 47 8.25 -10.52 7.26
C LEU A 47 8.77 -10.69 5.82
N ALA A 48 9.89 -10.04 5.49
CA ALA A 48 10.53 -10.21 4.19
C ALA A 48 11.05 -11.65 4.00
N LEU A 49 11.60 -12.28 5.04
CA LEU A 49 11.98 -13.70 4.99
C LEU A 49 10.77 -14.61 4.72
N GLY A 50 9.64 -14.38 5.39
CA GLY A 50 8.40 -15.10 5.13
C GLY A 50 7.95 -14.94 3.67
N MET A 51 8.00 -13.71 3.14
CA MET A 51 7.71 -13.43 1.73
C MET A 51 8.69 -14.13 0.78
N ALA A 52 9.99 -14.18 1.10
CA ALA A 52 11.00 -14.88 0.30
C ALA A 52 10.69 -16.39 0.22
N LEU A 53 10.37 -17.01 1.35
CA LEU A 53 10.04 -18.43 1.44
C LEU A 53 8.77 -18.77 0.64
N THR A 54 7.73 -17.94 0.72
CA THR A 54 6.50 -18.17 -0.08
C THR A 54 6.75 -17.96 -1.57
N CYS A 55 7.60 -17.00 -1.97
CA CYS A 55 8.01 -16.84 -3.37
C CYS A 55 8.79 -18.05 -3.87
N LEU A 56 9.73 -18.58 -3.10
CA LEU A 56 10.46 -19.81 -3.44
C LEU A 56 9.51 -21.01 -3.59
N ALA A 57 8.55 -21.15 -2.68
CA ALA A 57 7.53 -22.19 -2.78
C ALA A 57 6.67 -22.05 -4.06
N THR A 58 6.30 -20.83 -4.43
CA THR A 58 5.57 -20.54 -5.67
C THR A 58 6.40 -20.89 -6.91
N ILE A 59 7.68 -20.47 -6.96
CA ILE A 59 8.59 -20.81 -8.08
C ILE A 59 8.76 -22.33 -8.20
N PHE A 60 8.91 -23.02 -7.08
CA PHE A 60 9.02 -24.49 -7.06
C PHE A 60 7.75 -25.17 -7.57
N ARG A 61 6.57 -24.72 -7.13
CA ARG A 61 5.27 -25.23 -7.61
C ARG A 61 5.03 -24.92 -9.09
N TRP A 62 5.47 -23.76 -9.55
CA TRP A 62 5.43 -23.36 -10.95
C TRP A 62 6.30 -24.28 -11.81
N TYR A 63 7.55 -24.55 -11.38
CA TYR A 63 8.46 -25.47 -12.05
C TYR A 63 7.88 -26.89 -12.14
N ARG A 64 7.23 -27.37 -11.07
CA ARG A 64 6.56 -28.68 -11.04
C ARG A 64 5.21 -28.70 -11.78
N ARG A 65 4.76 -27.57 -12.33
CA ARG A 65 3.46 -27.40 -13.00
C ARG A 65 2.27 -27.88 -12.16
N THR A 66 2.35 -27.70 -10.84
CA THR A 66 1.32 -28.20 -9.90
C THR A 66 0.13 -27.25 -9.75
N THR A 67 0.32 -25.96 -10.03
CA THR A 67 -0.76 -24.96 -9.92
C THR A 67 -1.49 -24.80 -11.25
N PRO A 68 -2.81 -24.54 -11.25
CA PRO A 68 -3.55 -24.21 -12.48
C PRO A 68 -2.93 -23.05 -13.28
N GLN A 69 -2.43 -22.03 -12.57
CA GLN A 69 -1.82 -20.82 -13.11
C GLN A 69 -0.52 -21.12 -13.88
N SER A 70 0.31 -22.03 -13.37
CA SER A 70 1.57 -22.44 -14.03
C SER A 70 1.38 -23.16 -15.37
N ARG A 71 0.16 -23.65 -15.63
CA ARG A 71 -0.23 -24.35 -16.86
C ARG A 71 -1.12 -23.49 -17.76
N ASN A 72 -1.55 -22.33 -17.29
CA ASN A 72 -2.45 -21.45 -18.02
C ASN A 72 -1.67 -20.57 -19.02
N GLU A 73 -2.05 -20.69 -20.30
CA GLU A 73 -1.45 -19.93 -21.41
C GLU A 73 -2.31 -18.74 -21.85
N ASP A 74 -3.46 -18.54 -21.21
CA ASP A 74 -4.36 -17.43 -21.51
C ASP A 74 -3.68 -16.09 -21.16
N PRO A 75 -4.12 -14.99 -21.80
CA PRO A 75 -3.67 -13.66 -21.46
C PRO A 75 -3.91 -13.37 -19.96
N PHE A 76 -2.86 -12.94 -19.25
CA PHE A 76 -2.94 -12.59 -17.83
C PHE A 76 -3.89 -11.41 -17.57
N LEU A 77 -3.86 -10.42 -18.45
CA LEU A 77 -4.76 -9.27 -18.44
C LEU A 77 -5.64 -9.37 -19.68
N SER A 78 -6.96 -9.47 -19.47
CA SER A 78 -7.91 -9.29 -20.56
C SER A 78 -7.89 -7.83 -21.03
N PRO A 79 -8.13 -7.56 -22.33
CA PRO A 79 -8.22 -6.19 -22.84
C PRO A 79 -9.23 -5.32 -22.09
N GLU A 80 -10.31 -5.93 -21.60
CA GLU A 80 -11.37 -5.29 -20.81
C GLU A 80 -10.93 -4.88 -19.40
N THR A 81 -9.95 -5.58 -18.81
CA THR A 81 -9.42 -5.29 -17.47
C THR A 81 -8.40 -4.15 -17.48
N PHE A 82 -7.70 -3.96 -18.60
CA PHE A 82 -6.63 -2.97 -18.71
C PHE A 82 -7.06 -1.53 -18.36
N PRO A 83 -8.22 -1.01 -18.80
CA PRO A 83 -8.68 0.33 -18.42
C PRO A 83 -8.84 0.50 -16.91
N ILE A 84 -9.30 -0.55 -16.21
CA ILE A 84 -9.47 -0.53 -14.76
C ILE A 84 -8.11 -0.42 -14.07
N VAL A 85 -7.12 -1.22 -14.51
CA VAL A 85 -5.76 -1.13 -13.96
C VAL A 85 -5.13 0.24 -14.23
N ALA A 86 -5.32 0.78 -15.43
CA ALA A 86 -4.80 2.07 -15.82
C ALA A 86 -5.41 3.21 -14.98
N ILE A 87 -6.74 3.24 -14.82
CA ILE A 87 -7.40 4.29 -14.02
C ILE A 87 -7.03 4.18 -12.55
N THR A 88 -6.89 2.98 -11.99
CA THR A 88 -6.40 2.78 -10.62
C THR A 88 -4.97 3.29 -10.45
N THR A 89 -4.09 3.00 -11.42
CA THR A 89 -2.70 3.47 -11.39
C THR A 89 -2.63 4.99 -11.41
N VAL A 90 -3.37 5.62 -12.31
CA VAL A 90 -3.46 7.09 -12.41
C VAL A 90 -4.05 7.69 -11.13
N ALA A 91 -5.07 7.06 -10.54
CA ALA A 91 -5.68 7.52 -9.29
C ALA A 91 -4.68 7.47 -8.12
N LEU A 92 -3.87 6.41 -8.02
CA LEU A 92 -2.85 6.28 -6.99
C LEU A 92 -1.71 7.30 -7.18
N ILE A 93 -1.30 7.56 -8.42
CA ILE A 93 -0.34 8.63 -8.72
C ILE A 93 -0.94 10.00 -8.35
N GLY A 94 -2.21 10.22 -8.69
CA GLY A 94 -2.95 11.42 -8.30
C GLY A 94 -3.03 11.61 -6.80
N LEU A 95 -3.26 10.53 -6.03
CA LEU A 95 -3.20 10.54 -4.56
C LEU A 95 -1.81 10.95 -4.07
N LEU A 96 -0.74 10.35 -4.61
CA LEU A 96 0.63 10.69 -4.22
C LEU A 96 0.96 12.16 -4.47
N VAL A 97 0.57 12.68 -5.63
CA VAL A 97 0.74 14.10 -5.99
C VAL A 97 -0.12 14.98 -5.06
N GLY A 98 -1.37 14.60 -4.82
CA GLY A 98 -2.26 15.29 -3.90
C GLY A 98 -1.65 15.40 -2.49
N ILE A 99 -1.08 14.32 -1.96
CA ILE A 99 -0.45 14.31 -0.62
C ILE A 99 0.65 15.38 -0.53
N HIS A 100 1.40 15.61 -1.61
CA HIS A 100 2.43 16.64 -1.62
C HIS A 100 1.86 18.06 -1.73
N ILE A 101 0.68 18.23 -2.33
CA ILE A 101 0.08 19.55 -2.57
C ILE A 101 -0.82 19.98 -1.42
N ILE A 102 -1.86 19.19 -1.11
CA ILE A 102 -2.91 19.54 -0.14
C ILE A 102 -2.84 18.70 1.14
N GLY A 103 -1.87 17.79 1.23
CA GLY A 103 -1.65 16.89 2.36
C GLY A 103 -2.56 15.67 2.40
N ILE A 104 -2.30 14.77 3.34
CA ILE A 104 -2.81 13.40 3.29
C ILE A 104 -4.33 13.29 3.50
N TYR A 105 -4.92 14.07 4.42
CA TYR A 105 -6.32 13.89 4.80
C TYR A 105 -7.27 14.26 3.65
N PHE A 106 -7.04 15.42 3.04
CA PHE A 106 -7.84 15.88 1.91
C PHE A 106 -7.60 15.04 0.66
N SER A 107 -6.35 14.65 0.40
CA SER A 107 -6.03 13.79 -0.74
C SER A 107 -6.67 12.42 -0.61
N LEU A 108 -6.70 11.85 0.60
CA LEU A 108 -7.36 10.59 0.89
C LEU A 108 -8.88 10.70 0.72
N ALA A 109 -9.50 11.78 1.22
CA ALA A 109 -10.92 12.05 1.02
C ALA A 109 -11.28 12.13 -0.47
N LEU A 110 -10.52 12.91 -1.25
CA LEU A 110 -10.72 13.06 -2.69
C LEU A 110 -10.51 11.74 -3.43
N PHE A 111 -9.46 10.99 -3.07
CA PHE A 111 -9.19 9.68 -3.64
C PHE A 111 -10.35 8.71 -3.38
N ILE A 112 -10.92 8.70 -2.17
CA ILE A 112 -12.08 7.85 -1.86
C ILE A 112 -13.31 8.30 -2.65
N VAL A 113 -13.61 9.60 -2.71
CA VAL A 113 -14.75 10.11 -3.50
C VAL A 113 -14.63 9.70 -4.97
N PHE A 114 -13.44 9.85 -5.55
CA PHE A 114 -13.18 9.44 -6.92
C PHE A 114 -13.26 7.92 -7.09
N TYR A 115 -12.53 7.16 -6.27
CA TYR A 115 -12.35 5.73 -6.50
C TYR A 115 -13.55 4.90 -6.07
N VAL A 116 -14.17 5.21 -4.92
CA VAL A 116 -15.37 4.50 -4.44
C VAL A 116 -16.63 5.03 -5.12
N GLY A 117 -16.74 6.36 -5.24
CA GLY A 117 -17.93 7.02 -5.80
C GLY A 117 -17.99 6.93 -7.33
N TYR A 118 -16.98 7.45 -8.01
CA TYR A 118 -16.99 7.55 -9.48
C TYR A 118 -16.60 6.23 -10.15
N VAL A 119 -15.45 5.65 -9.79
CA VAL A 119 -14.97 4.40 -10.41
C VAL A 119 -15.76 3.18 -9.92
N GLY A 120 -15.96 3.07 -8.59
CA GLY A 120 -16.71 1.97 -7.97
C GLY A 120 -18.22 2.07 -8.10
N ARG A 121 -18.77 3.25 -8.47
CA ARG A 121 -20.22 3.50 -8.63
C ARG A 121 -21.05 3.11 -7.40
N HIS A 122 -20.47 3.22 -6.21
CA HIS A 122 -21.17 2.96 -4.96
C HIS A 122 -22.13 4.11 -4.59
N SER A 123 -23.01 3.88 -3.62
CA SER A 123 -23.94 4.91 -3.16
C SER A 123 -23.18 6.12 -2.59
N TRP A 124 -23.71 7.32 -2.84
CA TRP A 124 -23.13 8.57 -2.33
C TRP A 124 -23.08 8.61 -0.80
N GLY A 125 -24.03 7.94 -0.12
CA GLY A 125 -24.02 7.78 1.34
C GLY A 125 -22.81 6.96 1.83
N LEU A 126 -22.53 5.81 1.22
CA LEU A 126 -21.34 5.00 1.55
C LEU A 126 -20.06 5.75 1.22
N THR A 127 -20.02 6.41 0.06
CA THR A 127 -18.86 7.19 -0.39
C THR A 127 -18.55 8.32 0.58
N ALA A 128 -19.55 9.09 1.00
CA ALA A 128 -19.39 10.17 1.97
C ALA A 128 -18.94 9.64 3.34
N ALA A 129 -19.56 8.54 3.82
CA ALA A 129 -19.18 7.91 5.07
C ALA A 129 -17.70 7.48 5.08
N LEU A 130 -17.21 6.88 3.99
CA LEU A 130 -15.80 6.47 3.87
C LEU A 130 -14.86 7.66 3.66
N ALA A 131 -15.27 8.65 2.85
CA ALA A 131 -14.45 9.82 2.53
C ALA A 131 -14.22 10.72 3.75
N ILE A 132 -15.14 10.73 4.71
CA ILE A 132 -14.99 11.45 5.98
C ILE A 132 -14.42 10.52 7.06
N GLY A 133 -14.97 9.32 7.20
CA GLY A 133 -14.60 8.38 8.26
C GLY A 133 -13.15 7.90 8.15
N THR A 134 -12.63 7.68 6.94
CA THR A 134 -11.26 7.18 6.78
C THR A 134 -10.22 8.23 7.17
N PRO A 135 -10.25 9.49 6.67
CA PRO A 135 -9.32 10.52 7.15
C PRO A 135 -9.43 10.78 8.65
N VAL A 136 -10.65 10.81 9.22
CA VAL A 136 -10.85 10.98 10.67
C VAL A 136 -10.21 9.83 11.45
N PHE A 137 -10.42 8.59 11.02
CA PHE A 137 -9.80 7.42 11.66
C PHE A 137 -8.26 7.49 11.59
N ILE A 138 -7.70 7.82 10.42
CA ILE A 138 -6.25 7.95 10.24
C ILE A 138 -5.70 9.06 11.13
N PHE A 139 -6.40 10.20 11.23
CA PHE A 139 -6.03 11.29 12.13
C PHE A 139 -6.03 10.84 13.61
N CYS A 140 -7.11 10.21 14.07
CA CYS A 140 -7.19 9.68 15.44
C CYS A 140 -6.08 8.65 15.72
N LEU A 141 -5.76 7.79 14.76
CA LEU A 141 -4.74 6.77 14.94
C LEU A 141 -3.33 7.38 14.98
N PHE A 142 -2.99 8.23 14.02
CA PHE A 142 -1.61 8.71 13.88
C PHE A 142 -1.30 9.94 14.73
N GLU A 143 -2.16 10.95 14.72
CA GLU A 143 -1.89 12.20 15.46
C GLU A 143 -2.31 12.09 16.91
N TRP A 144 -3.49 11.52 17.19
CA TRP A 144 -3.96 11.42 18.57
C TRP A 144 -3.37 10.22 19.33
N ALA A 145 -3.39 9.02 18.76
CA ALA A 145 -2.91 7.83 19.47
C ALA A 145 -1.39 7.60 19.35
N LEU A 146 -0.79 7.84 18.17
CA LEU A 146 0.64 7.63 17.92
C LEU A 146 1.48 8.91 17.98
N THR A 147 0.87 10.09 18.13
CA THR A 147 1.56 11.40 18.20
C THR A 147 2.56 11.64 17.05
N THR A 148 2.28 11.06 15.88
CA THR A 148 3.13 11.12 14.68
C THR A 148 2.48 12.03 13.65
N THR A 149 3.20 13.07 13.23
CA THR A 149 2.71 14.05 12.24
C THR A 149 2.75 13.48 10.83
N LEU A 150 1.65 13.62 10.10
CA LEU A 150 1.56 13.21 8.69
C LEU A 150 1.81 14.40 7.72
N PRO A 151 2.11 14.13 6.43
CA PRO A 151 2.36 15.19 5.45
C PRO A 151 1.15 16.12 5.25
N LYS A 152 1.35 17.42 5.46
CA LYS A 152 0.31 18.47 5.37
C LYS A 152 0.20 19.12 3.98
N GLY A 153 1.13 18.80 3.08
CA GLY A 153 1.21 19.39 1.75
C GLY A 153 2.03 20.68 1.73
N LEU A 154 1.70 21.59 0.82
CA LEU A 154 2.36 22.89 0.68
C LEU A 154 1.89 23.87 1.76
N GLU A 155 2.77 24.80 2.14
CA GLU A 155 2.51 25.84 3.16
C GLU A 155 1.23 26.64 2.89
N MET A 156 0.88 26.87 1.62
CA MET A 156 -0.37 27.57 1.24
C MET A 156 -1.64 26.85 1.74
N PHE A 157 -1.61 25.53 1.88
CA PHE A 157 -2.73 24.72 2.34
C PHE A 157 -2.66 24.40 3.84
N GLU A 158 -1.61 24.85 4.54
CA GLU A 158 -1.47 24.67 5.98
C GLU A 158 -2.63 25.25 6.80
N PRO A 159 -3.23 26.42 6.45
CA PRO A 159 -4.39 26.95 7.18
C PRO A 159 -5.61 26.03 7.20
N LEU A 160 -5.72 25.11 6.23
CA LEU A 160 -6.80 24.14 6.16
C LEU A 160 -6.75 23.12 7.31
N TYR A 161 -5.59 23.00 7.96
CA TYR A 161 -5.35 22.07 9.07
C TYR A 161 -5.49 22.74 10.45
N TYR A 162 -5.59 24.07 10.54
CA TYR A 162 -5.70 24.78 11.82
C TYR A 162 -6.91 24.34 12.68
N PRO A 163 -8.12 24.17 12.11
CA PRO A 163 -9.26 23.71 12.91
C PRO A 163 -9.06 22.31 13.52
N ILE A 164 -8.18 21.52 12.90
CA ILE A 164 -7.84 20.17 13.35
C ILE A 164 -6.84 20.24 14.51
N TYR A 165 -5.87 21.16 14.46
CA TYR A 165 -4.93 21.38 15.56
C TYR A 165 -5.59 21.93 16.81
N ASP A 166 -6.53 22.86 16.67
CA ASP A 166 -7.28 23.43 17.80
C ASP A 166 -8.09 22.37 18.59
N LEU A 167 -8.31 21.17 18.02
CA LEU A 167 -8.96 20.06 18.71
C LEU A 167 -7.98 19.21 19.54
N ILE A 168 -6.69 19.23 19.22
CA ILE A 168 -5.64 18.42 19.87
C ILE A 168 -4.76 19.24 20.81
N TYR A 169 -4.45 20.48 20.44
CA TYR A 169 -3.54 21.40 21.14
C TYR A 169 -4.29 22.55 21.79
#